data_AF-A0A382P3F0-F1
#
_entry.id   AF-A0A382P3F0-F1
#
_cell.length_a   1.000
_cell.length_b   1.000
_cell.length_c   1.000
_cell.angle_alpha   90.00
_cell.angle_beta   90.00
_cell.angle_gamma   90.00
#
_symmetry.space_group_name_H-M   'P 1'
#
loop_
_entity.id
_entity.type
_entity.pdbx_description
1 polymer ?
#
loop_
_entity_poly.entity_id
_entity_poly.type
_entity_poly.pdbx_seq_one_letter_code
_entity_poly.pdbx_strand_id
1 'polypeptide(L)' 'MAARTYQCISGDSHLEVDSKRWIHRVPEKFRDRAPRLIRTATGGDAWLIEGEIAREVPS' A
#
# COMPACT_ATOMS: atom_id res chain seq x y z
N MET A 1 27.69 -9.37 32.73
CA MET A 1 26.59 -8.42 33.04
C MET A 1 25.39 -8.81 32.22
N ALA A 2 24.18 -8.84 32.79
CA ALA A 2 22.96 -9.06 32.02
C ALA A 2 22.60 -7.80 31.22
N ALA A 3 22.22 -7.95 29.95
CA ALA A 3 21.75 -6.85 29.13
C ALA A 3 20.41 -6.32 29.66
N ARG A 4 20.22 -5.00 29.64
CA ARG A 4 18.94 -4.37 30.01
C ARG A 4 17.94 -4.50 28.87
N THR A 5 16.76 -5.03 29.16
CA THR A 5 15.64 -5.09 28.22
C THR A 5 14.85 -3.79 28.27
N TYR A 6 14.63 -3.16 27.12
CA TYR A 6 13.78 -1.99 26.98
C TYR A 6 12.55 -2.34 26.15
N GLN A 7 11.41 -1.75 26.51
CA GLN A 7 10.21 -1.77 25.67
C GLN A 7 10.32 -0.62 24.67
N CYS A 8 10.83 -0.91 23.49
CA CYS A 8 10.91 0.08 22.41
C CYS A 8 9.51 0.34 21.84
N ILE A 9 9.17 1.61 21.67
CA ILE A 9 7.95 2.04 20.97
C ILE A 9 8.35 2.48 19.57
N SER A 10 7.68 1.94 18.56
CA SER A 10 7.91 2.37 17.18
C SER A 10 7.45 3.82 16.99
N GLY A 11 8.33 4.66 16.43
CA GLY A 11 8.01 6.05 16.10
C GLY A 11 7.31 6.23 14.74
N ASP A 12 7.37 5.22 13.88
CA ASP A 12 6.76 5.28 12.54
C ASP A 12 6.44 3.85 12.06
N SER A 13 5.17 3.50 12.04
CA SER A 13 4.69 2.22 11.51
C SER A 13 3.51 2.47 10.60
N HIS A 14 3.47 1.71 9.51
CA HIS A 14 2.50 1.90 8.44
C HIS A 14 1.57 0.70 8.34
N LEU A 15 0.34 0.95 7.89
CA LEU A 15 -0.63 -0.07 7.55
C LEU A 15 -0.96 0.03 6.07
N GLU A 16 -0.88 -1.10 5.37
CA GLU A 16 -1.30 -1.19 3.98
C GLU A 16 -2.75 -1.69 3.89
N VAL A 17 -3.61 -0.94 3.19
CA VAL A 17 -5.04 -1.24 3.09
C VAL A 17 -5.50 -1.13 1.65
N ASP A 18 -6.03 -2.24 1.09
CA ASP A 18 -6.63 -2.22 -0.24
C ASP A 18 -7.77 -1.18 -0.31
N SER A 19 -7.71 -0.34 -1.34
CA SER A 19 -8.75 0.59 -1.79
C SER A 19 -10.18 0.05 -1.72
N LYS A 20 -10.40 -1.23 -1.98
CA LYS A 20 -11.71 -1.90 -1.87
C LYS A 20 -12.38 -1.69 -0.50
N ARG A 21 -11.60 -1.46 0.56
CA ARG A 21 -12.10 -1.22 1.92
C ARG A 21 -12.74 0.16 2.09
N TRP A 22 -12.39 1.14 1.27
CA TRP A 22 -12.80 2.55 1.44
C TRP A 22 -13.32 3.23 0.18
N ILE A 23 -13.23 2.59 -0.99
CA ILE A 23 -13.61 3.16 -2.29
C ILE A 23 -15.06 3.65 -2.36
N HIS A 24 -15.97 3.01 -1.62
CA HIS A 24 -17.38 3.41 -1.55
C HIS A 24 -17.57 4.82 -0.97
N ARG A 25 -16.57 5.35 -0.24
CA ARG A 25 -16.57 6.69 0.36
C ARG A 25 -16.01 7.77 -0.58
N VAL A 26 -15.44 7.37 -1.72
CA VAL A 26 -14.96 8.30 -2.75
C VAL A 26 -16.15 8.72 -3.62
N PRO A 27 -16.32 10.03 -3.92
CA PRO A 27 -17.33 10.50 -4.87
C PRO A 27 -17.20 9.78 -6.20
N GLU A 28 -18.32 9.38 -6.79
CA GLU A 28 -18.36 8.50 -7.95
C GLU A 28 -17.45 8.97 -9.10
N LYS A 29 -17.51 10.26 -9.43
CA LYS A 29 -16.68 10.91 -10.46
C LYS A 29 -15.16 10.81 -10.25
N PHE A 30 -14.70 10.37 -9.08
CA PHE A 30 -13.28 10.26 -8.74
C PHE A 30 -12.82 8.83 -8.42
N ARG A 31 -13.73 7.83 -8.39
CA ARG A 31 -13.37 6.46 -8.00
C ARG A 31 -12.31 5.84 -8.90
N ASP A 32 -12.34 6.14 -10.19
CA ASP A 32 -11.36 5.60 -11.15
C ASP A 32 -9.93 6.12 -10.95
N ARG A 33 -9.79 7.25 -10.23
CA ARG A 33 -8.51 7.87 -9.89
C ARG A 33 -7.93 7.36 -8.56
N ALA A 34 -8.72 6.69 -7.74
CA ALA A 34 -8.23 6.14 -6.47
C ALA A 34 -7.15 5.09 -6.73
N PRO A 35 -6.15 4.96 -5.84
CA PRO A 35 -5.17 3.87 -5.87
C PRO A 35 -5.85 2.51 -5.98
N ARG A 36 -5.32 1.61 -6.81
CA ARG A 36 -5.84 0.25 -6.97
C ARG A 36 -4.71 -0.75 -6.91
N LEU A 37 -4.91 -1.84 -6.17
CA LEU A 37 -3.98 -2.97 -6.20
C LEU A 37 -4.21 -3.78 -7.47
N ILE A 38 -3.15 -3.98 -8.26
CA ILE A 38 -3.16 -4.79 -9.48
C ILE A 38 -2.10 -5.90 -9.40
N ARG A 39 -2.37 -7.01 -10.10
CA ARG A 39 -1.41 -8.10 -10.30
C ARG A 39 -0.53 -7.78 -11.50
N THR A 40 0.78 -7.86 -11.34
CA THR A 40 1.75 -7.61 -12.40
C THR A 40 1.96 -8.84 -13.28
N ALA A 41 2.66 -8.69 -14.41
CA ALA A 41 2.88 -9.76 -15.37
C ALA A 41 3.75 -10.89 -14.83
N THR A 42 4.69 -10.59 -13.92
CA THR A 42 5.51 -11.60 -13.25
C THR A 42 4.86 -12.20 -12.00
N GLY A 43 3.62 -11.80 -11.69
CA GLY A 43 2.84 -12.34 -10.58
C GLY A 43 2.97 -11.58 -9.25
N GLY A 44 3.69 -10.45 -9.22
CA GLY A 44 3.77 -9.54 -8.08
C GLY A 44 2.54 -8.63 -7.95
N ASP A 45 2.49 -7.82 -6.90
CA ASP A 45 1.43 -6.83 -6.70
C ASP A 45 2.00 -5.41 -6.86
N ALA A 46 1.21 -4.51 -7.44
CA ALA A 46 1.58 -3.10 -7.62
C ALA A 46 0.38 -2.18 -7.39
N TRP A 47 0.68 -0.95 -6.94
CA TRP A 47 -0.30 0.12 -6.85
C TRP A 47 -0.39 0.89 -8.15
N LEU A 48 -1.59 0.89 -8.75
CA LEU A 48 -1.95 1.79 -9.85
C LEU A 48 -2.49 3.09 -9.23
N ILE A 49 -1.79 4.21 -9.41
CA ILE A 49 -2.18 5.53 -8.89
C ILE A 49 -2.35 6.48 -10.08
N GLU A 50 -3.54 7.07 -10.22
CA GLU A 50 -3.87 8.05 -11.27
C GLU A 50 -3.48 7.66 -12.72
N GLY A 51 -3.39 6.36 -13.01
CA GLY A 51 -3.02 5.86 -14.33
C GLY A 51 -1.52 5.78 -14.60
N GLU A 52 -0.67 6.01 -13.60
CA GLU A 52 0.77 5.74 -13.73
C GLU A 52 1.02 4.26 -14.00
N ILE A 53 1.96 3.97 -14.89
CA ILE A 53 2.29 2.59 -15.26
C ILE A 53 2.99 1.93 -14.08
N ALA A 54 2.39 0.85 -13.55
CA ALA A 54 3.02 0.03 -12.54
C ALA A 54 4.37 -0.49 -13.04
N ARG A 55 5.42 -0.24 -12.25
CA ARG A 55 6.78 -0.68 -12.55
C ARG A 55 7.17 -1.81 -11.62
N GLU A 56 7.63 -2.92 -12.19
CA GLU A 56 8.28 -3.97 -11.42
C GLU A 56 9.70 -3.52 -11.04
N VAL A 57 10.05 -3.70 -9.77
CA VAL A 57 11.39 -3.47 -9.26
C VAL A 57 12.05 -4.84 -9.07
N PRO A 58 13.20 -5.10 -9.72
CA PRO A 58 13.94 -6.35 -9.52
C PRO A 58 14.31 -6.53 -8.05
N SER A 59 14.20 -7.77 -7.57
CA SER A 59 14.64 -8.21 -6.24
C SER A 59 16.14 -8.06 -6.04
#